data_AF-A0A8K0V9H4-F1
#
_entry.id   AF-A0A8K0V9H4-F1
#
_cell.length_a   1.000
_cell.length_b   1.000
_cell.length_c   1.000
_cell.angle_alpha   90.00
_cell.angle_beta   90.00
_cell.angle_gamma   90.00
#
_symmetry.space_group_name_H-M   'P 1'
#
loop_
_entity.id
_entity.type
_entity.pdbx_description
1 polymer ?
#
loop_
_entity_poly.entity_id
_entity_poly.type
_entity_poly.pdbx_seq_one_letter_code
_entity_poly.pdbx_strand_id
1 'polypeptide(L)' 'MTKKLTDRQKSRLWAQQRSRNFQASSALEGLTVPLTDAGQDEVDARLDALRERYAR' A
#
# COMPACT_ATOMS: atom_id res chain seq x y z
N MET A 1 -31.37 -3.31 -8.72
CA MET A 1 -30.97 -2.52 -7.54
C MET A 1 -29.49 -2.74 -7.26
N THR A 2 -28.65 -1.71 -7.30
CA THR A 2 -27.24 -1.82 -6.93
C THR A 2 -27.10 -1.97 -5.42
N LYS A 3 -26.72 -3.16 -4.96
CA LYS A 3 -26.50 -3.47 -3.55
C LYS A 3 -25.27 -2.70 -3.08
N LYS A 4 -25.43 -1.76 -2.13
CA LYS A 4 -24.31 -0.99 -1.57
C LYS A 4 -23.29 -1.94 -0.94
N LEU A 5 -22.00 -1.67 -1.17
CA LEU A 5 -20.93 -2.39 -0.49
C LEU A 5 -20.95 -2.09 1.01
N THR A 6 -20.75 -3.13 1.81
CA THR A 6 -20.49 -2.98 3.24
C THR A 6 -19.11 -2.36 3.46
N ASP A 7 -18.89 -1.78 4.63
CA ASP A 7 -17.59 -1.16 4.93
C ASP A 7 -16.46 -2.20 4.93
N ARG A 8 -16.73 -3.43 5.40
CA ARG A 8 -15.78 -4.54 5.29
C ARG A 8 -15.41 -4.86 3.85
N GLN A 9 -16.37 -4.82 2.92
CA GLN A 9 -16.11 -5.06 1.50
C GLN A 9 -15.26 -3.94 0.89
N LYS A 10 -15.53 -2.68 1.25
CA LYS A 10 -14.73 -1.52 0.81
C LYS A 10 -13.30 -1.61 1.33
N SER A 11 -13.10 -1.87 2.63
CA SER A 11 -11.77 -1.99 3.23
C SER A 11 -10.97 -3.13 2.60
N ARG A 12 -11.61 -4.26 2.32
CA ARG A 12 -10.96 -5.40 1.63
C ARG A 12 -10.54 -5.04 0.21
N LEU A 13 -11.39 -4.36 -0.55
CA LEU A 13 -11.07 -3.92 -1.91
C LEU A 13 -9.90 -2.93 -1.91
N TRP A 14 -9.90 -1.96 -1.00
CA TRP A 14 -8.79 -1.02 -0.84
C TRP A 14 -7.48 -1.75 -0.52
N ALA A 15 -7.48 -2.66 0.45
CA ALA A 15 -6.29 -3.42 0.85
C ALA A 15 -5.71 -4.24 -0.31
N GLN A 16 -6.56 -4.80 -1.16
CA GLN A 16 -6.14 -5.57 -2.34
C GLN A 16 -5.47 -4.72 -3.43
N GLN A 17 -5.86 -3.45 -3.53
CA GLN A 17 -5.50 -2.61 -4.67
C GLN A 17 -4.49 -1.51 -4.34
N ARG A 18 -4.32 -1.15 -3.06
CA ARG A 18 -3.47 -0.03 -2.62
C ARG A 18 -2.04 -0.05 -3.17
N SER A 19 -1.34 -1.21 -3.11
CA SER A 19 0.05 -1.31 -3.56
C SER A 19 0.19 -1.13 -5.07
N ARG A 20 -0.72 -1.75 -5.84
CA ARG A 20 -0.75 -1.63 -7.31
C ARG A 20 -1.07 -0.20 -7.74
N ASN A 21 -2.03 0.44 -7.06
CA ASN A 21 -2.37 1.84 -7.34
C ASN A 21 -1.19 2.77 -7.02
N PHE A 22 -0.49 2.56 -5.91
CA PHE A 22 0.69 3.35 -5.56
C PHE A 22 1.81 3.20 -6.60
N GLN A 23 2.09 1.97 -7.04
CA GLN A 23 3.06 1.72 -8.11
C GLN A 23 2.66 2.42 -9.42
N ALA A 24 1.42 2.26 -9.86
CA ALA A 24 0.93 2.89 -11.08
C ALA A 24 0.97 4.43 -10.99
N SER A 25 0.60 4.98 -9.83
CA SER A 25 0.68 6.42 -9.56
C SER A 25 2.14 6.92 -9.61
N SER A 26 3.06 6.18 -8.99
CA SER A 26 4.50 6.51 -9.01
C SER A 26 5.06 6.50 -10.44
N ALA A 27 4.60 5.58 -11.28
CA ALA A 27 4.99 5.52 -12.68
C ALA A 27 4.55 6.75 -13.50
N LEU A 28 3.44 7.41 -13.12
CA LEU A 28 3.03 8.68 -13.73
C LEU A 28 4.04 9.81 -13.45
N GLU A 29 4.81 9.70 -12.37
CA GLU A 29 5.89 10.61 -12.01
C GLU A 29 7.27 10.13 -12.52
N GLY A 30 7.30 9.06 -13.32
CA GLY A 30 8.54 8.46 -13.83
C GLY A 30 9.33 7.66 -12.79
N LEU A 31 8.74 7.40 -11.61
CA LEU A 31 9.38 6.61 -10.56
C LEU A 31 9.13 5.11 -10.76
N THR A 32 10.19 4.31 -10.66
CA THR A 32 10.08 2.84 -10.66
C THR A 32 10.08 2.33 -9.22
N VAL A 33 8.90 1.96 -8.73
CA VAL A 33 8.73 1.41 -7.37
C VAL A 33 8.41 -0.10 -7.46
N PRO A 34 9.11 -0.96 -6.70
CA PRO A 34 8.80 -2.39 -6.68
C PRO A 34 7.45 -2.65 -6.03
N LEU A 35 6.66 -3.56 -6.62
CA LEU A 35 5.42 -4.00 -6.03
C LEU A 35 5.69 -4.76 -4.73
N THR A 36 4.90 -4.47 -3.70
CA THR A 36 5.04 -5.07 -2.37
C THR A 36 3.73 -5.73 -1.97
N ASP A 37 3.81 -7.02 -1.63
CA ASP A 37 2.69 -7.84 -1.10
C ASP A 37 2.76 -7.99 0.44
N ALA A 38 3.65 -7.23 1.10
CA ALA A 38 3.84 -7.26 2.54
C ALA A 38 2.55 -6.91 3.31
N GLY A 39 2.34 -7.62 4.42
CA GLY A 39 1.28 -7.31 5.38
C GLY A 39 1.52 -5.95 6.04
N GLN A 40 0.47 -5.38 6.67
CA GLN A 40 0.59 -4.09 7.34
C GLN A 40 1.68 -4.10 8.42
N ASP A 41 1.72 -5.13 9.25
CA ASP A 41 2.71 -5.25 10.34
C ASP A 41 4.15 -5.34 9.81
N GLU A 42 4.36 -6.00 8.67
CA GLU A 42 5.66 -6.10 8.01
C GLU A 42 6.09 -4.75 7.42
N VAL A 43 5.15 -4.02 6.83
CA VAL A 43 5.40 -2.66 6.35
C VAL A 43 5.81 -1.75 7.50
N ASP A 44 5.10 -1.81 8.63
CA ASP A 44 5.38 -0.98 9.79
C ASP A 44 6.76 -1.30 10.39
N ALA A 45 7.07 -2.58 10.60
CA ALA A 45 8.40 -3.01 11.05
C ALA A 45 9.51 -2.58 10.08
N ARG A 46 9.26 -2.66 8.77
CA ARG A 46 10.23 -2.23 7.76
C ARG A 46 10.44 -0.72 7.78
N LEU A 47 9.39 0.06 7.97
CA LEU A 47 9.47 1.51 8.10
C LEU A 47 10.27 1.92 9.33
N ASP A 48 10.07 1.26 10.47
CA ASP A 48 10.82 1.53 11.68
C ASP A 48 12.32 1.25 11.49
N ALA A 49 12.67 0.09 10.92
CA ALA A 49 14.06 -0.23 10.60
C ALA A 49 14.71 0.76 9.61
N LEU A 50 13.94 1.27 8.64
CA LEU A 50 14.42 2.29 7.71
C LEU A 50 14.61 3.64 8.39
N ARG A 51 13.70 4.03 9.29
CA ARG A 51 13.81 5.26 10.08
C ARG A 51 15.06 5.23 10.95
N GLU A 52 15.30 4.14 11.67
CA GLU A 52 16.51 3.98 12.49
C GLU A 52 17.79 4.07 11.64
N ARG A 53 17.80 3.39 10.48
CA ARG A 53 18.98 3.37 9.59
C ARG A 53 19.33 4.74 9.00
N TYR A 54 18.34 5.58 8.74
CA TYR A 54 18.53 6.88 8.09
C TYR A 54 18.33 8.07 9.05
N ALA A 55 18.04 7.81 10.32
CA ALA A 55 18.09 8.82 11.38
C ALA A 55 19.54 9.31 11.51
N ARG A 56 19.78 10.56 11.10
CA ARG A 56 21.07 11.24 11.22
C ARG A 56 21.36 11.63 12.65
#